data_AF-A0A8T0FHR5-F1
#
_entry.id   AF-A0A8T0FHR5-F1
#
_cell.length_a   1.000
_cell.length_b   1.000
_cell.length_c   1.000
_cell.angle_alpha   90.00
_cell.angle_beta   90.00
_cell.angle_gamma   90.00
#
_symmetry.space_group_name_H-M   'P 1'
#
loop_
_entity.id
_entity.type
_entity.pdbx_description
1 polymer ?
#
loop_
_entity_poly.entity_id
_entity_poly.type
_entity_poly.pdbx_seq_one_letter_code
_entity_poly.pdbx_strand_id
1 'polypeptide(L)'
;MELIPSSVMCPSCNCEMVIKSVPRLSDGAVWVCSNMMASKRNCSRRCSVRQGSWFELTNMTFEQILAFTYMWINRFSQSQILSETGISAATYISWNKLNRRVCEEVLLEEGSFSNDAKVVPSTSSEVLDVWLKSCGDEDVFLKFLQDANMMHRKDSLKRIMR
;
A
#
# COMPACT_ATOMS: atom_id res chain seq x y z
N MET A 1 4.89 -9.73 -9.08
CA MET A 1 3.58 -9.06 -8.89
C MET A 1 3.78 -7.56 -9.07
N GLU A 2 2.90 -6.86 -9.81
CA GLU A 2 3.00 -5.40 -9.99
C GLU A 2 2.47 -4.63 -8.78
N LEU A 3 3.32 -3.78 -8.19
CA LEU A 3 2.98 -2.92 -7.05
C LEU A 3 2.06 -1.76 -7.45
N ILE A 4 2.25 -1.22 -8.65
CA ILE A 4 1.39 -0.21 -9.28
C ILE A 4 0.81 -0.81 -10.55
N PRO A 5 -0.49 -0.68 -10.82
CA PRO A 5 -1.08 -1.23 -12.04
C PRO A 5 -0.47 -0.61 -13.30
N SER A 6 -0.16 -1.45 -14.28
CA SER A 6 0.22 -1.04 -15.63
C SER A 6 -0.96 -0.59 -16.50
N SER A 7 -2.20 -0.97 -16.13
CA SER A 7 -3.44 -0.53 -16.79
C SER A 7 -4.56 -0.30 -15.77
N VAL A 8 -5.43 0.67 -16.06
CA VAL A 8 -6.59 1.02 -15.22
C VAL A 8 -7.78 1.32 -16.12
N MET A 9 -8.94 0.78 -15.75
CA MET A 9 -10.22 1.09 -16.40
C MET A 9 -10.90 2.26 -15.71
N CYS A 10 -11.48 3.17 -16.50
CA CYS A 10 -12.19 4.31 -15.96
C CYS A 10 -13.43 3.86 -15.17
N PRO A 11 -13.56 4.21 -13.87
CA PRO A 11 -14.68 3.75 -13.04
C PRO A 11 -16.04 4.33 -13.48
N SER A 12 -16.06 5.34 -14.36
CA SER A 12 -17.28 6.00 -14.81
C SER A 12 -17.81 5.49 -16.15
N CYS A 13 -16.94 5.05 -17.06
CA CYS A 13 -17.35 4.65 -18.42
C CYS A 13 -16.68 3.37 -18.91
N ASN A 14 -15.84 2.75 -18.08
CA ASN A 14 -15.12 1.51 -18.38
C ASN A 14 -14.27 1.59 -19.66
N CYS A 15 -13.82 2.78 -20.04
CA CYS A 15 -12.79 2.95 -21.08
C CYS A 15 -11.40 2.90 -20.45
N GLU A 16 -10.41 2.49 -21.24
CA GLU A 16 -9.01 2.48 -20.82
C GLU A 16 -8.54 3.88 -20.40
N MET A 17 -7.71 3.94 -19.38
CA MET A 17 -7.08 5.17 -18.92
C MET A 17 -5.62 5.24 -19.41
N VAL A 18 -5.16 6.47 -19.63
CA VAL A 18 -3.77 6.77 -20.04
C VAL A 18 -3.07 7.56 -18.93
N ILE A 19 -1.78 7.30 -18.71
CA ILE A 19 -0.98 8.10 -17.77
C ILE A 19 -0.65 9.44 -18.40
N LYS A 20 -0.85 10.52 -17.62
CA LYS A 20 -0.38 11.86 -17.98
C LYS A 20 0.56 12.38 -16.89
N SER A 21 1.73 12.86 -17.31
CA SER A 21 2.64 13.59 -16.42
C SER A 21 2.02 14.94 -16.01
N VAL A 22 1.98 15.19 -14.71
CA VAL A 22 1.51 16.41 -14.07
C VAL A 22 2.47 16.73 -12.90
N PRO A 23 3.57 17.46 -13.15
CA PRO A 23 4.62 17.70 -12.15
C PRO A 23 4.18 18.37 -10.85
N ARG A 24 3.00 19.02 -10.87
CA ARG A 24 2.42 19.72 -9.72
C ARG A 24 1.74 18.78 -8.71
N LEU A 25 1.50 17.52 -9.09
CA LEU A 25 0.93 16.52 -8.20
C LEU A 25 2.03 15.85 -7.39
N SER A 26 1.70 15.35 -6.21
CA SER A 26 2.64 14.66 -5.30
C SER A 26 3.43 13.54 -5.98
N ASP A 27 2.78 12.78 -6.86
CA ASP A 27 3.39 11.65 -7.58
C ASP A 27 3.75 11.99 -9.03
N GLY A 28 3.66 13.27 -9.42
CA GLY A 28 4.06 13.74 -10.74
C GLY A 28 3.23 13.22 -11.93
N ALA A 29 2.21 12.40 -11.69
CA ALA A 29 1.39 11.79 -12.75
C ALA A 29 -0.03 11.44 -12.27
N VAL A 30 -0.94 11.24 -13.23
CA VAL A 30 -2.34 10.86 -12.99
C VAL A 30 -2.87 9.98 -14.12
N TRP A 31 -3.76 9.04 -13.81
CA TRP A 31 -4.55 8.35 -14.82
C TRP A 31 -5.65 9.27 -15.33
N VAL A 32 -5.77 9.38 -16.65
CA VAL A 32 -6.80 10.17 -17.34
C VAL A 32 -7.60 9.26 -18.25
N CYS A 33 -8.94 9.35 -18.21
CA CYS A 33 -9.79 8.59 -19.13
C CYS A 33 -9.42 8.89 -20.59
N SER A 34 -9.27 7.88 -21.43
CA SER A 34 -8.99 8.04 -22.88
C SER A 34 -10.06 8.89 -23.60
N ASN A 35 -11.32 8.80 -23.18
CA ASN A 35 -12.40 9.66 -23.69
C ASN A 35 -12.23 11.15 -23.35
N MET A 36 -11.41 11.50 -22.36
CA MET A 36 -11.05 12.91 -22.12
C MET A 36 -10.11 13.44 -23.21
N MET A 37 -9.30 12.55 -23.80
CA MET A 37 -8.29 12.89 -24.82
C MET A 37 -8.86 12.84 -26.23
N ALA A 38 -9.77 11.90 -26.51
CA ALA A 38 -10.62 11.97 -27.67
C ALA A 38 -11.55 13.17 -27.50
N SER A 39 -11.69 14.03 -28.51
CA SER A 39 -12.56 15.21 -28.53
C SER A 39 -14.05 14.96 -28.22
N LYS A 40 -14.44 13.73 -27.88
CA LYS A 40 -15.71 13.29 -27.34
C LYS A 40 -15.69 13.46 -25.81
N ARG A 41 -15.99 14.68 -25.33
CA ARG A 41 -15.98 15.13 -23.91
C ARG A 41 -16.95 14.40 -22.96
N ASN A 42 -17.23 13.11 -23.16
CA ASN A 42 -18.25 12.37 -22.43
C ASN A 42 -17.75 11.87 -21.07
N CYS A 43 -16.44 11.92 -20.81
CA CYS A 43 -15.87 11.56 -19.51
C CYS A 43 -14.58 12.33 -19.23
N SER A 44 -14.55 13.08 -18.13
CA SER A 44 -13.38 13.85 -17.66
C SER A 44 -12.73 13.25 -16.41
N ARG A 45 -12.97 11.96 -16.15
CA ARG A 45 -12.51 11.28 -14.94
C ARG A 45 -10.98 11.20 -14.90
N ARG A 46 -10.43 11.47 -13.71
CA ARG A 46 -9.02 11.26 -13.36
C ARG A 46 -8.93 10.38 -12.11
N CYS A 47 -7.90 9.56 -12.03
CA CYS A 47 -7.62 8.72 -10.87
C CYS A 47 -6.15 8.86 -10.49
N SER A 48 -5.82 8.73 -9.19
CA SER A 48 -4.42 8.68 -8.75
C SER A 48 -3.68 7.55 -9.47
N VAL A 49 -2.39 7.73 -9.77
CA VAL A 49 -1.55 6.64 -10.32
C VAL A 49 -1.51 5.41 -9.41
N ARG A 50 -1.84 5.60 -8.14
CA ARG A 50 -1.93 4.56 -7.11
C ARG A 50 -3.22 3.74 -7.15
N GLN A 51 -4.19 4.12 -7.99
CA GLN A 51 -5.52 3.51 -8.02
C GLN A 51 -5.43 1.98 -8.01
N GLY A 52 -6.11 1.32 -7.07
CA GLY A 52 -6.14 -0.13 -6.98
C GLY A 52 -4.86 -0.78 -6.42
N SER A 53 -3.97 0.01 -5.82
CA SER A 53 -2.79 -0.47 -5.10
C SER A 53 -2.85 -0.06 -3.63
N TRP A 54 -2.10 -0.76 -2.78
CA TRP A 54 -1.98 -0.44 -1.36
C TRP A 54 -1.56 1.01 -1.08
N PHE A 55 -0.83 1.65 -2.01
CA PHE A 55 -0.39 3.04 -1.88
C PHE A 55 -1.53 4.06 -1.93
N GLU A 56 -2.74 3.69 -2.35
CA GLU A 56 -3.90 4.58 -2.40
C GLU A 56 -4.56 4.83 -1.03
N LEU A 57 -4.17 4.05 -0.01
CA LEU A 57 -4.76 4.10 1.34
C LEU A 57 -4.31 5.32 2.17
N THR A 58 -3.53 6.25 1.61
CA THR A 58 -2.91 7.34 2.37
C THR A 58 -2.73 8.62 1.56
N ASN A 59 -2.62 9.74 2.27
CA ASN A 59 -2.28 11.06 1.72
C ASN A 59 -0.76 11.31 1.66
N MET A 60 0.08 10.37 2.11
CA MET A 60 1.55 10.48 1.99
C MET A 60 1.98 10.45 0.53
N THR A 61 3.13 11.05 0.18
CA THR A 61 3.77 10.88 -1.15
C THR A 61 4.30 9.45 -1.32
N PHE A 62 4.63 9.02 -2.55
CA PHE A 62 5.28 7.72 -2.76
C PHE A 62 6.58 7.62 -1.97
N GLU A 63 7.40 8.67 -2.04
CA GLU A 63 8.66 8.76 -1.32
C GLU A 63 8.48 8.56 0.18
N GLN A 64 7.47 9.22 0.78
CA GLN A 64 7.15 9.05 2.19
C GLN A 64 6.69 7.62 2.52
N ILE A 65 5.90 6.97 1.67
CA ILE A 65 5.46 5.58 1.89
C ILE A 65 6.66 4.63 1.86
N LEU A 66 7.52 4.77 0.85
CA LEU A 66 8.70 3.92 0.68
C LEU A 66 9.69 4.13 1.83
N ALA A 67 10.00 5.38 2.17
CA ALA A 67 10.88 5.72 3.29
C ALA A 67 10.34 5.22 4.63
N PHE A 68 9.05 5.46 4.91
CA PHE A 68 8.39 4.95 6.11
C PHE A 68 8.49 3.44 6.19
N THR A 69 8.14 2.74 5.12
CA THR A 69 8.11 1.27 5.08
C THR A 69 9.50 0.69 5.29
N TYR A 70 10.50 1.24 4.59
CA TYR A 70 11.89 0.84 4.75
C TYR A 70 12.35 1.02 6.20
N MET A 71 12.15 2.20 6.78
CA MET A 71 12.55 2.50 8.14
C MET A 71 11.81 1.66 9.18
N TRP A 72 10.52 1.40 8.96
CA TRP A 72 9.70 0.57 9.83
C TRP A 72 10.19 -0.88 9.89
N ILE A 73 10.48 -1.48 8.73
CA ILE A 73 11.05 -2.83 8.63
C ILE A 73 12.42 -2.89 9.33
N ASN A 74 13.23 -1.84 9.19
CA ASN A 74 14.55 -1.72 9.82
C ASN A 74 14.50 -1.22 11.28
N ARG A 75 13.32 -1.17 11.90
CA ARG A 75 13.10 -0.80 13.32
C ARG A 75 13.64 0.56 13.74
N PHE A 76 13.56 1.53 12.84
CA PHE A 76 13.78 2.91 13.23
C PHE A 76 12.72 3.31 14.27
N SER A 77 13.13 4.12 15.24
CA SER A 77 12.21 4.66 16.24
C SER A 77 11.19 5.61 15.60
N GLN A 78 10.06 5.79 16.29
CA GLN A 78 9.04 6.75 15.86
C GLN A 78 9.64 8.15 15.62
N SER A 79 10.50 8.63 16.52
CA SER A 79 11.11 9.96 16.39
C SER A 79 11.99 10.07 15.16
N GLN A 80 12.78 9.05 14.84
CA GLN A 80 13.58 9.01 13.62
C GLN A 80 12.68 9.03 12.38
N ILE A 81 11.65 8.18 12.33
CA ILE A 81 10.73 8.13 11.18
C ILE A 81 10.04 9.48 10.97
N LEU A 82 9.56 10.11 12.03
CA LEU A 82 8.91 11.42 11.94
C LEU A 82 9.89 12.51 11.45
N SER A 83 11.12 12.49 11.95
CA SER A 83 12.17 13.44 11.56
C SER A 83 12.54 13.31 10.08
N GLU A 84 12.73 12.08 9.61
CA GLU A 84 13.24 11.82 8.26
C GLU A 84 12.15 11.94 7.18
N THR A 85 10.90 11.57 7.50
CA THR A 85 9.81 11.56 6.51
C THR A 85 8.93 12.81 6.54
N GLY A 86 9.03 13.60 7.62
CA GLY A 86 8.20 14.79 7.85
C GLY A 86 6.70 14.51 8.03
N ILE A 87 6.30 13.24 8.21
CA ILE A 87 4.90 12.88 8.41
C ILE A 87 4.42 13.27 9.82
N SER A 88 3.10 13.38 10.00
CA SER A 88 2.53 13.64 11.32
C SER A 88 2.58 12.40 12.23
N ALA A 89 2.59 12.60 13.55
CA ALA A 89 2.46 11.51 14.51
C ALA A 89 1.17 10.67 14.31
N ALA A 90 0.06 11.33 13.93
CA ALA A 90 -1.18 10.64 13.61
C ALA A 90 -1.03 9.74 12.37
N THR A 91 -0.34 10.24 11.34
CA THR A 91 -0.01 9.46 10.13
C THR A 91 0.86 8.26 10.48
N TYR A 92 1.90 8.45 11.31
CA TYR A 92 2.74 7.37 11.80
C TYR A 92 1.94 6.28 12.51
N ILE A 93 1.06 6.64 13.45
CA ILE A 93 0.24 5.67 14.20
C ILE A 93 -0.63 4.85 13.25
N SER A 94 -1.31 5.51 12.30
CA SER A 94 -2.16 4.87 11.31
C SER A 94 -1.36 3.89 10.44
N TRP A 95 -0.21 4.33 9.93
CA TRP A 95 0.64 3.50 9.07
C TRP A 95 1.33 2.35 9.82
N ASN A 96 1.77 2.58 11.05
CA ASN A 96 2.31 1.52 11.92
C ASN A 96 1.25 0.44 12.23
N LYS A 97 -0.03 0.83 12.35
CA LYS A 97 -1.12 -0.14 12.50
C LYS A 97 -1.35 -0.92 11.20
N LEU A 98 -1.35 -0.23 10.06
CA LEU A 98 -1.55 -0.86 8.75
C LEU A 98 -0.43 -1.84 8.41
N ASN A 99 0.83 -1.49 8.65
CA ASN A 99 1.97 -2.38 8.39
C ASN A 99 1.95 -3.65 9.25
N ARG A 100 1.59 -3.52 10.53
CA ARG A 100 1.39 -4.67 11.42
C ARG A 100 0.31 -5.60 10.89
N ARG A 101 -0.82 -5.04 10.45
CA ARG A 101 -1.94 -5.82 9.92
C ARG A 101 -1.54 -6.61 8.68
N VAL A 102 -0.69 -6.04 7.81
CA VAL A 102 -0.11 -6.77 6.67
C VAL A 102 0.61 -8.03 7.15
N CYS A 103 1.53 -7.89 8.11
CA CYS A 103 2.26 -9.03 8.66
C CYS A 103 1.35 -10.05 9.34
N GLU A 104 0.37 -9.60 10.14
CA GLU A 104 -0.62 -10.48 10.80
C GLU A 104 -1.41 -11.30 9.79
N GLU A 105 -1.94 -10.67 8.73
CA GLU A 105 -2.75 -11.36 7.72
C GLU A 105 -1.93 -12.39 6.94
N VAL A 106 -0.68 -12.09 6.58
CA VAL A 106 0.23 -13.06 5.93
C VAL A 106 0.47 -14.26 6.83
N LEU A 107 0.84 -14.02 8.09
CA LEU A 107 1.15 -15.10 9.03
C LEU A 107 -0.06 -15.98 9.35
N LEU A 108 -1.26 -15.40 9.39
CA LEU A 108 -2.52 -16.13 9.53
C LEU A 108 -2.80 -17.03 8.33
N GLU A 109 -2.54 -16.54 7.11
CA GLU A 109 -2.75 -17.31 5.88
C GLU A 109 -1.75 -18.47 5.71
N GLU A 110 -0.51 -18.28 6.17
CA GLU A 110 0.53 -19.32 6.13
C GLU A 110 0.34 -20.40 7.21
N GLY A 111 -0.61 -20.23 8.13
CA GLY A 111 -0.79 -21.14 9.28
C GLY A 111 0.28 -20.99 10.35
N SER A 112 1.18 -20.00 10.21
CA SER A 112 2.20 -19.61 11.19
C SER A 112 1.60 -18.90 12.42
N PHE A 113 0.31 -18.56 12.36
CA PHE A 113 -0.48 -17.99 13.44
C PHE A 113 -1.68 -18.90 13.73
N SER A 114 -1.68 -19.61 14.86
CA SER A 114 -2.83 -20.41 15.30
C SER A 114 -3.78 -19.57 16.15
N ASN A 115 -5.09 -19.70 15.92
CA ASN A 115 -6.14 -19.10 16.78
C ASN A 115 -6.26 -19.82 18.14
N ASP A 116 -5.60 -20.96 18.31
CA ASP A 116 -5.59 -21.67 19.58
C ASP A 116 -4.58 -21.07 20.56
N ALA A 117 -5.09 -20.65 21.70
CA ALA A 117 -4.41 -19.99 22.81
C ALA A 117 -2.94 -20.43 23.04
N LYS A 118 -1.99 -19.59 22.59
CA LYS A 118 -0.86 -19.03 23.38
C LYS A 118 0.13 -18.31 22.45
N VAL A 119 0.42 -17.05 22.81
CA VAL A 119 1.31 -16.10 22.13
C VAL A 119 0.69 -15.46 20.89
N VAL A 120 -0.34 -14.62 21.12
CA VAL A 120 -0.58 -13.47 20.24
C VAL A 120 0.59 -12.49 20.50
N PRO A 121 1.40 -12.14 19.50
CA PRO A 121 2.24 -10.95 19.53
C PRO A 121 1.44 -9.76 20.06
N SER A 122 1.73 -9.37 21.29
CA SER A 122 1.07 -8.27 21.99
C SER A 122 1.58 -6.92 21.51
N THR A 123 2.73 -6.90 20.84
CA THR A 123 3.42 -5.68 20.39
C THR A 123 3.72 -5.67 18.90
N SER A 124 3.92 -4.45 18.38
CA SER A 124 4.35 -4.22 16.98
C SER A 124 5.64 -4.94 16.62
N SER A 125 6.56 -5.04 17.59
CA SER A 125 7.85 -5.65 17.36
C SER A 125 7.72 -7.16 17.20
N GLU A 126 6.91 -7.82 18.02
CA GLU A 126 6.77 -9.28 17.99
C GLU A 126 6.19 -9.79 16.66
N VAL A 127 5.18 -9.12 16.10
CA VAL A 127 4.60 -9.50 14.79
C VAL A 127 5.65 -9.37 13.67
N LEU A 128 6.36 -8.23 13.65
CA LEU A 128 7.38 -7.97 12.66
C LEU A 128 8.51 -9.01 12.75
N ASP A 129 8.87 -9.45 13.96
CA ASP A 129 9.93 -10.44 14.17
C ASP A 129 9.57 -11.80 13.58
N VAL A 130 8.32 -12.22 13.75
CA VAL A 130 7.83 -13.49 13.19
C VAL A 130 7.76 -13.40 11.66
N TRP A 131 7.25 -12.28 11.13
CA TRP A 131 7.19 -12.06 9.69
C TRP A 131 8.59 -11.98 9.05
N LEU A 132 9.54 -11.27 9.67
CA LEU A 132 10.93 -11.22 9.19
C LEU A 132 11.57 -12.61 9.15
N LYS A 133 11.27 -13.47 10.13
CA LYS A 133 11.75 -14.86 10.14
C LYS A 133 11.11 -15.70 9.02
N SER A 134 9.83 -15.48 8.70
CA SER A 134 9.16 -16.22 7.63
C SER A 134 9.67 -15.84 6.23
N CYS A 135 10.31 -14.68 6.09
CA CYS A 135 10.90 -14.22 4.81
C CYS A 135 12.16 -14.99 4.38
N GLY A 136 12.84 -15.71 5.28
CA GLY A 136 14.09 -16.41 4.94
C GLY A 136 15.16 -15.49 4.33
N ASP A 137 15.62 -15.83 3.13
CA ASP A 137 16.65 -15.09 2.38
C ASP A 137 16.07 -14.06 1.39
N GLU A 138 14.76 -13.81 1.41
CA GLU A 138 14.12 -12.84 0.50
C GLU A 138 14.49 -11.39 0.84
N ASP A 139 14.39 -10.50 -0.15
CA ASP A 139 14.43 -9.06 0.08
C ASP A 139 13.17 -8.66 0.89
N VAL A 140 13.35 -8.49 2.19
CA VAL A 140 12.27 -8.19 3.13
C VAL A 140 11.52 -6.90 2.80
N PHE A 141 12.19 -5.90 2.19
CA PHE A 141 11.51 -4.67 1.80
C PHE A 141 10.58 -4.92 0.61
N LEU A 142 11.09 -5.58 -0.43
CA LEU A 142 10.30 -5.89 -1.61
C LEU A 142 9.17 -6.88 -1.29
N LYS A 143 9.45 -7.91 -0.49
CA LYS A 143 8.46 -8.88 -0.03
C LYS A 143 7.33 -8.21 0.75
N PHE A 144 7.67 -7.30 1.67
CA PHE A 144 6.66 -6.56 2.42
C PHE A 144 5.72 -5.78 1.50
N LEU A 145 6.27 -5.06 0.51
CA LEU A 145 5.45 -4.29 -0.44
C LEU A 145 4.52 -5.21 -1.26
N GLN A 146 4.99 -6.41 -1.60
CA GLN A 146 4.18 -7.41 -2.30
C GLN A 146 3.03 -7.91 -1.41
N ASP A 147 3.34 -8.31 -0.18
CA ASP A 147 2.36 -8.77 0.81
C ASP A 147 1.28 -7.71 1.08
N ALA A 148 1.72 -6.47 1.27
CA ALA A 148 0.85 -5.32 1.45
C ALA A 148 -0.11 -5.09 0.26
N ASN A 149 0.41 -5.21 -0.97
CA ASN A 149 -0.39 -5.05 -2.17
C ASN A 149 -1.37 -6.22 -2.39
N MET A 150 -0.99 -7.45 -2.00
CA MET A 150 -1.88 -8.62 -2.02
C MET A 150 -3.05 -8.44 -1.06
N MET A 151 -2.78 -8.00 0.17
CA MET A 151 -3.78 -7.71 1.19
C MET A 151 -4.84 -6.71 0.69
N HIS A 152 -4.38 -5.59 0.12
CA HIS A 152 -5.28 -4.55 -0.40
C HIS A 152 -6.23 -5.06 -1.51
N ARG A 153 -5.72 -5.90 -2.41
CA ARG A 153 -6.53 -6.50 -3.47
C ARG A 153 -7.59 -7.44 -2.90
N LYS A 154 -7.25 -8.26 -1.91
CA LYS A 154 -8.20 -9.16 -1.23
C LYS A 154 -9.32 -8.38 -0.53
N ASP A 155 -8.98 -7.34 0.22
CA ASP A 155 -9.98 -6.49 0.89
C ASP A 155 -10.88 -5.76 -0.11
N SER A 156 -10.31 -5.33 -1.24
CA SER A 156 -11.07 -4.71 -2.33
C SER A 156 -12.06 -5.69 -2.98
N LEU A 157 -11.66 -6.94 -3.23
CA LEU A 157 -12.54 -7.99 -3.75
C LEU A 157 -13.67 -8.35 -2.76
N LYS A 158 -13.36 -8.49 -1.47
CA LYS A 158 -14.35 -8.75 -0.42
C LYS A 158 -15.42 -7.65 -0.34
N ARG A 159 -15.08 -6.39 -0.64
CA ARG A 159 -16.03 -5.27 -0.67
C ARG A 159 -16.94 -5.28 -1.90
N ILE A 160 -16.48 -5.78 -3.04
CA ILE A 160 -17.27 -5.87 -4.29
C ILE A 160 -18.28 -7.02 -4.22
N MET A 161 -17.98 -8.08 -3.47
CA MET A 161 -18.84 -9.27 -3.34
C MET A 161 -19.92 -9.17 -2.24
N ARG A 162 -20.05 -8.03 -1.57
CA ARG A 162 -21.09 -7.74 -0.56
C ARG A 162 -22.17 -6.84 -1.17
#